data_AF-A0A0F6Z507-F1
#
_entry.id   AF-A0A0F6Z507-F1
#
_cell.length_a   1.000
_cell.length_b   1.000
_cell.length_c   1.000
_cell.angle_alpha   90.00
_cell.angle_beta   90.00
_cell.angle_gamma   90.00
#
_symmetry.space_group_name_H-M   'P 1'
#
loop_
_entity.id
_entity.type
_entity.pdbx_description
1 polymer ?
#
loop_
_entity_poly.entity_id
_entity_poly.type
_entity_poly.pdbx_seq_one_letter_code
_entity_poly.pdbx_strand_id
1 'polypeptide(L)'
;MITIGLEDFEVRLPRALDPAEKDRATALLADAVDEIEDAIIDSGRSPGTWIGISRNRRRAVRVARAMVAQAVLIGEDIGKTSWGTTTGPYSDNVSYHGEIAVPELWGEVELTDAHLDYLGLVRGGPRWSFPPPLRYPEKPWNEL
;
A
#
# COMPACT_ATOMS: atom_id res chain seq x y z
N MET A 1 -16.03 -6.87 -9.63
CA MET A 1 -14.81 -7.09 -10.41
C MET A 1 -14.34 -5.80 -11.04
N ILE A 2 -13.22 -5.29 -10.53
CA ILE A 2 -12.48 -4.18 -11.13
C ILE A 2 -11.65 -4.76 -12.28
N THR A 3 -11.72 -4.15 -13.47
CA THR A 3 -10.86 -4.53 -14.60
C THR A 3 -9.93 -3.36 -14.89
N ILE A 4 -8.62 -3.62 -14.86
CA ILE A 4 -7.58 -2.64 -15.17
C ILE A 4 -6.80 -3.21 -16.35
N GLY A 5 -6.88 -2.53 -17.51
CA GLY A 5 -6.12 -2.93 -18.69
C GLY A 5 -4.64 -2.59 -18.54
N LEU A 6 -3.78 -3.45 -19.08
CA LEU A 6 -2.32 -3.25 -19.11
C LEU A 6 -1.97 -1.99 -19.90
N GLU A 7 -2.67 -1.73 -21.01
CA GLU A 7 -2.50 -0.56 -21.85
C GLU A 7 -2.70 0.76 -21.07
N ASP A 8 -3.64 0.73 -20.14
CA ASP A 8 -4.02 1.88 -19.33
C ASP A 8 -2.99 2.12 -18.20
N PHE A 9 -2.27 1.05 -17.81
CA PHE A 9 -1.15 1.11 -16.88
C PHE A 9 0.12 1.62 -17.56
N GLU A 10 0.47 1.09 -18.74
CA GLU A 10 1.67 1.46 -19.50
C GLU A 10 1.76 2.95 -19.81
N VAL A 11 0.63 3.60 -20.17
CA VAL A 11 0.58 5.05 -20.47
C VAL A 11 1.02 5.91 -19.28
N ARG A 12 0.95 5.40 -18.05
CA ARG A 12 1.23 6.15 -16.81
C ARG A 12 2.61 5.86 -16.23
N LEU A 13 3.32 4.87 -16.76
CA LEU A 13 4.68 4.53 -16.32
C LEU A 13 5.70 5.50 -16.93
N PRO A 14 6.82 5.76 -16.22
CA PRO A 14 7.90 6.63 -16.73
C PRO A 14 8.71 5.97 -17.86
N ARG A 15 8.62 4.64 -18.03
CA ARG A 15 9.31 3.86 -19.06
C ARG A 15 8.37 2.84 -19.70
N ALA A 16 8.67 2.44 -20.92
CA ALA A 16 8.00 1.30 -21.54
C ALA A 16 8.44 0.00 -20.86
N LEU A 17 7.50 -0.94 -20.72
CA LEU A 17 7.76 -2.28 -20.18
C LEU A 17 8.32 -3.20 -21.27
N ASP A 18 9.33 -3.99 -20.92
CA ASP A 18 9.83 -5.08 -21.75
C ASP A 18 8.77 -6.22 -21.85
N PRO A 19 8.72 -7.06 -22.90
CA PRO A 19 7.71 -8.10 -23.03
C PRO A 19 7.62 -9.06 -21.82
N ALA A 20 8.76 -9.40 -21.20
CA ALA A 20 8.76 -10.23 -19.99
C ALA A 20 8.18 -9.49 -18.77
N GLU A 21 8.35 -8.16 -18.68
CA GLU A 21 7.74 -7.33 -17.63
C GLU A 21 6.24 -7.16 -17.84
N LYS A 22 5.75 -7.20 -19.09
CA LYS A 22 4.31 -7.09 -19.41
C LYS A 22 3.52 -8.28 -18.90
N ASP A 23 4.03 -9.50 -19.12
CA ASP A 23 3.39 -10.72 -18.62
C ASP A 23 3.34 -10.71 -17.09
N ARG A 24 4.45 -10.30 -16.46
CA ARG A 24 4.53 -10.14 -15.00
C ARG A 24 3.59 -9.06 -14.48
N ALA A 25 3.54 -7.89 -15.11
CA ALA A 25 2.65 -6.80 -14.71
C ALA A 25 1.17 -7.19 -14.83
N THR A 26 0.83 -8.05 -15.79
CA THR A 26 -0.53 -8.58 -15.94
C THR A 26 -0.91 -9.48 -14.77
N ALA A 27 -0.02 -10.39 -14.37
CA ALA A 27 -0.23 -11.22 -13.18
C ALA A 27 -0.37 -10.35 -11.92
N LEU A 28 0.54 -9.39 -11.72
CA LEU A 28 0.51 -8.50 -10.56
C LEU A 28 -0.74 -7.61 -10.51
N LEU A 29 -1.30 -7.22 -11.66
CA LEU A 29 -2.56 -6.50 -11.72
C LEU A 29 -3.75 -7.36 -11.28
N ALA A 30 -3.74 -8.66 -11.61
CA ALA A 30 -4.76 -9.59 -11.14
C ALA A 30 -4.65 -9.79 -9.62
N ASP A 31 -3.44 -10.10 -9.14
CA ASP A 31 -3.16 -10.30 -7.72
C ASP A 31 -3.53 -9.06 -6.89
N ALA A 32 -3.24 -7.85 -7.40
CA ALA A 32 -3.59 -6.61 -6.70
C ALA A 32 -5.10 -6.36 -6.62
N VAL A 33 -5.85 -6.84 -7.61
CA VAL A 33 -7.32 -6.74 -7.58
C VAL A 33 -7.88 -7.72 -6.55
N ASP A 34 -7.38 -8.95 -6.53
CA ASP A 34 -7.80 -9.98 -5.58
C ASP A 34 -7.51 -9.54 -4.14
N GLU A 35 -6.31 -9.01 -3.87
CA GLU A 35 -5.92 -8.51 -2.56
C GLU A 35 -6.80 -7.34 -2.07
N ILE A 36 -7.18 -6.44 -2.97
CA ILE A 36 -8.11 -5.34 -2.64
C ILE A 36 -9.52 -5.90 -2.38
N GLU A 37 -9.97 -6.89 -3.14
CA GLU A 37 -11.27 -7.52 -2.93
C GLU A 37 -11.32 -8.26 -1.58
N ASP A 38 -10.27 -8.98 -1.21
CA ASP A 38 -10.11 -9.66 0.07
C ASP A 38 -10.08 -8.65 1.23
N ALA A 39 -9.33 -7.55 1.11
CA ALA A 39 -9.34 -6.48 2.11
C ALA A 39 -10.73 -5.82 2.29
N ILE A 40 -11.52 -5.72 1.22
CA ILE A 40 -12.90 -5.24 1.31
C ILE A 40 -13.78 -6.25 2.05
N ILE A 41 -13.64 -7.54 1.76
CA ILE A 41 -14.36 -8.63 2.45
C ILE A 41 -14.02 -8.62 3.94
N ASP A 42 -12.74 -8.51 4.29
CA ASP A 42 -12.25 -8.47 5.66
C ASP A 42 -12.74 -7.23 6.43
N SER A 43 -12.99 -6.12 5.73
CA SER A 43 -13.63 -4.94 6.32
C SER A 43 -15.13 -5.15 6.64
N GLY A 44 -15.69 -6.31 6.29
CA GLY A 44 -17.10 -6.68 6.48
C GLY A 44 -18.02 -6.11 5.40
N ARG A 45 -17.49 -5.75 4.22
CA ARG A 45 -18.26 -5.14 3.13
C ARG A 45 -18.30 -6.08 1.93
N SER A 46 -19.37 -6.00 1.14
CA SER A 46 -19.44 -6.74 -0.13
C SER A 46 -18.68 -5.97 -1.22
N PRO A 47 -17.68 -6.57 -1.90
CA PRO A 47 -16.93 -5.92 -2.98
C PRO A 47 -17.84 -5.32 -4.06
N GLY A 48 -18.87 -6.06 -4.50
CA GLY A 48 -19.81 -5.59 -5.51
C GLY A 48 -20.51 -4.28 -5.13
N THR A 49 -21.00 -4.19 -3.89
CA THR A 49 -21.66 -2.97 -3.38
C THR A 49 -20.69 -1.81 -3.20
N TRP A 50 -19.48 -2.10 -2.71
CA TRP A 50 -18.47 -1.08 -2.43
C TRP A 50 -17.91 -0.47 -3.73
N ILE A 51 -17.62 -1.32 -4.72
CA ILE A 51 -17.12 -0.93 -6.05
C ILE A 51 -18.22 -0.24 -6.88
N GLY A 52 -19.51 -0.54 -6.61
CA GLY A 52 -20.64 0.14 -7.25
C GLY A 52 -20.61 1.67 -7.04
N ILE A 53 -19.98 2.14 -5.97
CA ILE A 53 -19.75 3.57 -5.74
C ILE A 53 -18.58 4.05 -6.61
N SER A 54 -18.86 4.92 -7.58
CA SER A 54 -17.87 5.43 -8.54
C SER A 54 -16.60 6.02 -7.90
N ARG A 55 -16.73 6.68 -6.74
CA ARG A 55 -15.60 7.20 -5.96
C ARG A 55 -14.68 6.09 -5.46
N ASN A 56 -15.26 5.02 -4.93
CA ASN A 56 -14.54 3.91 -4.34
C ASN A 56 -13.84 3.08 -5.42
N ARG A 57 -14.53 2.82 -6.54
CA ARG A 57 -13.93 2.21 -7.73
C ARG A 57 -12.69 2.97 -8.21
N ARG A 58 -12.75 4.31 -8.30
CA ARG A 58 -11.58 5.11 -8.69
C ARG A 58 -10.43 5.02 -7.70
N ARG A 59 -10.72 4.89 -6.40
CA ARG A 59 -9.68 4.72 -5.37
C ARG A 59 -9.00 3.36 -5.48
N ALA A 60 -9.78 2.29 -5.60
CA ALA A 60 -9.24 0.94 -5.79
C ALA A 60 -8.36 0.84 -7.05
N VAL A 61 -8.78 1.40 -8.18
CA VAL A 61 -7.94 1.45 -9.39
C VAL A 61 -6.62 2.18 -9.16
N ARG A 62 -6.61 3.26 -8.38
CA ARG A 62 -5.38 3.99 -8.06
C ARG A 62 -4.45 3.18 -7.16
N VAL A 63 -5.00 2.50 -6.17
CA VAL A 63 -4.24 1.65 -5.24
C VAL A 63 -3.64 0.46 -5.98
N ALA A 64 -4.43 -0.27 -6.77
CA ALA A 64 -3.93 -1.39 -7.58
C ALA A 64 -2.78 -0.95 -8.50
N ARG A 65 -2.91 0.21 -9.16
CA ARG A 65 -1.82 0.77 -9.98
C ARG A 65 -0.58 1.13 -9.17
N ALA A 66 -0.75 1.68 -7.96
CA ALA A 66 0.37 2.02 -7.09
C ALA A 66 1.11 0.76 -6.62
N MET A 67 0.36 -0.28 -6.21
CA MET A 67 0.92 -1.58 -5.82
C MET A 67 1.75 -2.19 -6.94
N VAL A 68 1.20 -2.26 -8.16
CA VAL A 68 1.92 -2.83 -9.31
C VAL A 68 3.09 -1.95 -9.74
N ALA A 69 2.95 -0.63 -9.74
CA ALA A 69 4.07 0.27 -10.04
C ALA A 69 5.21 0.11 -9.04
N GLN A 70 4.90 -0.07 -7.75
CA GLN A 70 5.89 -0.36 -6.72
C GLN A 70 6.57 -1.72 -6.97
N ALA A 71 5.81 -2.77 -7.23
CA ALA A 71 6.36 -4.10 -7.50
C ALA A 71 7.21 -4.15 -8.78
N VAL A 72 6.84 -3.43 -9.83
CA VAL A 72 7.58 -3.41 -11.11
C VAL A 72 8.83 -2.51 -11.03
N LEU A 73 8.72 -1.33 -10.41
CA LEU A 73 9.84 -0.37 -10.36
C LEU A 73 10.82 -0.65 -9.23
N ILE A 74 10.36 -1.17 -8.10
CA ILE A 74 11.18 -1.43 -6.91
C ILE A 74 11.47 -2.92 -6.77
N GLY A 75 10.78 -3.83 -7.46
CA GLY A 75 10.87 -5.29 -7.30
C GLY A 75 12.27 -5.89 -7.25
N GLU A 76 13.23 -5.33 -8.01
CA GLU A 76 14.63 -5.77 -8.02
C GLU A 76 15.47 -5.19 -6.86
N ASP A 77 14.99 -4.10 -6.26
CA ASP A 77 15.61 -3.36 -5.17
C ASP A 77 14.92 -3.61 -3.80
N ILE A 78 13.90 -4.47 -3.74
CA ILE A 78 13.21 -4.82 -2.49
C ILE A 78 14.23 -5.37 -1.49
N GLY A 79 14.35 -4.69 -0.35
CA GLY A 79 15.32 -4.99 0.72
C GLY A 79 16.62 -4.19 0.67
N LYS A 80 16.92 -3.42 -0.40
CA LYS A 80 18.09 -2.53 -0.43
C LYS A 80 17.85 -1.29 0.44
N THR A 81 18.59 -1.16 1.54
CA THR A 81 18.48 -0.01 2.46
C THR A 81 19.36 1.16 2.00
N SER A 82 20.45 0.89 1.30
CA SER A 82 21.33 1.93 0.74
C SER A 82 22.09 1.44 -0.48
N TRP A 83 22.17 2.29 -1.52
CA TRP A 83 23.06 2.14 -2.67
C TRP A 83 24.12 3.24 -2.62
N GLY A 84 25.40 2.86 -2.55
CA GLY A 84 26.52 3.78 -2.59
C GLY A 84 27.50 3.39 -3.68
N THR A 85 27.70 4.27 -4.65
CA THR A 85 28.75 4.15 -5.67
C THR A 85 29.84 5.16 -5.36
N THR A 86 31.03 4.70 -5.00
CA THR A 86 32.19 5.60 -4.80
C THR A 86 32.95 5.73 -6.10
N THR A 87 33.47 6.93 -6.44
CA THR A 87 34.30 7.19 -7.64
C THR A 87 35.85 7.55 -7.40
N GLY A 88 36.69 6.81 -6.58
CA GLY A 88 38.19 6.55 -6.70
C GLY A 88 38.73 5.06 -6.59
N PRO A 89 39.56 4.61 -5.62
CA PRO A 89 39.88 3.17 -5.45
C PRO A 89 38.63 2.35 -5.06
N TYR A 90 37.95 1.82 -6.07
CA TYR A 90 36.51 1.55 -6.09
C TYR A 90 35.96 0.47 -5.15
N SER A 91 35.02 0.84 -4.26
CA SER A 91 34.12 -0.10 -3.58
C SER A 91 32.65 0.24 -3.87
N ASP A 92 31.91 -0.72 -4.39
CA ASP A 92 30.45 -0.71 -4.36
C ASP A 92 29.98 -1.47 -3.13
N ASN A 93 29.08 -0.88 -2.36
CA ASN A 93 28.50 -1.54 -1.19
C ASN A 93 26.98 -1.47 -1.28
N VAL A 94 26.35 -2.64 -1.26
CA VAL A 94 24.89 -2.79 -1.24
C VAL A 94 24.51 -3.37 0.11
N SER A 95 23.80 -2.60 0.92
CA SER A 95 23.33 -3.07 2.23
C SER A 95 21.86 -3.46 2.12
N TYR A 96 21.57 -4.70 2.50
CA TYR A 96 20.23 -5.23 2.56
C TYR A 96 19.71 -5.20 4.01
N HIS A 97 18.42 -4.95 4.20
CA HIS A 97 17.81 -5.11 5.51
C HIS A 97 17.82 -6.60 5.87
N GLY A 98 18.36 -6.96 7.05
CA GLY A 98 18.60 -8.34 7.46
C GLY A 98 17.35 -9.10 7.91
N GLU A 99 16.18 -8.50 7.85
CA GLU A 99 14.93 -9.21 8.04
C GLU A 99 14.64 -10.03 6.79
N ILE A 100 14.34 -11.32 6.98
CA ILE A 100 13.78 -12.16 5.92
C ILE A 100 12.58 -11.39 5.40
N ALA A 101 12.65 -10.94 4.16
CA ALA A 101 11.53 -10.29 3.51
C ALA A 101 10.31 -11.18 3.76
N VAL A 102 9.25 -10.65 4.40
CA VAL A 102 8.00 -11.41 4.60
C VAL A 102 7.68 -12.16 3.30
N PRO A 103 7.18 -13.42 3.37
CA PRO A 103 6.99 -14.25 2.18
C PRO A 103 6.24 -13.55 1.02
N GLU A 104 5.42 -12.55 1.35
CA GLU A 104 4.70 -11.60 0.48
C GLU A 104 5.61 -10.71 -0.40
N LEU A 105 6.93 -10.65 -0.18
CA LEU A 105 7.85 -9.73 -0.87
C LEU A 105 8.59 -10.36 -2.06
N TRP A 106 8.38 -11.65 -2.34
CA TRP A 106 8.98 -12.31 -3.50
C TRP A 106 8.12 -12.17 -4.75
N GLY A 107 8.03 -10.93 -5.22
CA GLY A 107 7.44 -10.60 -6.50
C GLY A 107 5.92 -10.55 -6.51
N GLU A 108 5.27 -10.52 -5.35
CA GLU A 108 3.85 -10.23 -5.17
C GLU A 108 3.62 -8.73 -4.92
N VAL A 109 2.36 -8.34 -4.76
CA VAL A 109 1.90 -6.96 -4.58
C VAL A 109 1.43 -6.74 -3.14
N GLU A 110 2.01 -5.76 -2.46
CA GLU A 110 1.73 -5.51 -1.04
C GLU A 110 0.63 -4.45 -0.83
N LEU A 111 -0.37 -4.79 0.00
CA LEU A 111 -1.40 -3.85 0.44
C LEU A 111 -1.04 -3.23 1.80
N THR A 112 -0.34 -2.10 1.77
CA THR A 112 0.07 -1.39 3.00
C THR A 112 -1.09 -0.73 3.78
N ASP A 113 -0.86 -0.43 5.06
CA ASP A 113 -1.80 0.33 5.91
C ASP A 113 -2.20 1.69 5.30
N ALA A 114 -1.28 2.36 4.60
CA ALA A 114 -1.56 3.62 3.91
C ALA A 114 -2.54 3.42 2.75
N HIS A 115 -2.45 2.29 2.04
CA HIS A 115 -3.41 1.90 1.01
C HIS A 115 -4.78 1.64 1.61
N LEU A 116 -4.86 0.92 2.74
CA LEU A 116 -6.11 0.67 3.46
C LEU A 116 -6.76 1.98 3.92
N ASP A 117 -5.98 2.95 4.41
CA ASP A 117 -6.48 4.26 4.82
C ASP A 117 -7.04 5.06 3.64
N TYR A 118 -6.32 5.05 2.51
CA TYR A 118 -6.79 5.69 1.29
C TYR A 118 -8.11 5.07 0.76
N LEU A 119 -8.23 3.75 0.84
CA LEU A 119 -9.47 3.03 0.51
C LEU A 119 -10.58 3.31 1.53
N GLY A 120 -10.23 3.76 2.74
CA GLY A 120 -11.18 3.94 3.84
C GLY A 120 -11.67 2.61 4.41
N LEU A 121 -10.79 1.60 4.38
CA LEU A 121 -11.03 0.25 4.90
C LEU A 121 -10.36 0.02 6.26
N VAL A 122 -9.66 1.03 6.81
CA VAL A 122 -8.96 0.92 8.09
C VAL A 122 -9.91 0.48 9.20
N ARG A 123 -9.59 -0.67 9.79
CA ARG A 123 -10.14 -1.11 11.08
C ARG A 123 -9.48 -0.29 12.19
N GLY A 124 -10.04 0.89 12.45
CA GLY A 124 -9.58 1.74 13.53
C GLY A 124 -10.67 2.73 13.89
N GLY A 125 -11.18 2.61 15.12
CA GLY A 125 -11.99 3.67 15.72
C GLY A 125 -11.19 4.98 15.80
N PRO A 126 -11.81 6.07 16.25
CA PRO A 126 -11.10 7.34 16.43
C PRO A 126 -9.81 7.12 17.22
N ARG A 127 -8.66 7.42 16.60
CA ARG A 127 -7.33 7.38 17.25
C ARG A 127 -7.20 8.41 18.37
N TRP A 128 -8.17 9.31 18.46
CA TRP A 128 -8.25 10.35 19.48
C TRP A 128 -9.03 9.84 20.70
N SER A 129 -8.35 9.70 21.83
CA SER A 129 -9.00 9.58 23.13
C SER A 129 -9.35 10.99 23.60
N PHE A 130 -10.64 11.33 23.65
CA PHE A 130 -11.04 12.52 24.40
C PHE A 130 -10.64 12.31 25.86
N PRO A 131 -9.90 13.23 26.50
CA PRO A 131 -9.68 13.13 27.93
C PRO A 131 -11.04 13.04 28.62
N PRO A 132 -11.15 12.25 29.70
CA PRO A 132 -12.37 12.24 30.50
C PRO A 132 -12.71 13.69 30.88
N PRO A 133 -14.01 14.06 30.92
CA PRO A 133 -14.41 15.43 31.21
C PRO A 133 -13.73 15.88 32.50
N LEU A 134 -13.17 17.10 32.51
CA LEU A 134 -12.63 17.69 33.72
C LEU A 134 -13.72 17.63 34.79
N ARG A 135 -13.43 16.97 35.91
CA ARG A 135 -14.29 17.03 37.08
C ARG A 135 -14.36 18.50 37.49
N TYR A 136 -15.57 19.06 37.51
CA TYR A 136 -15.81 20.40 38.01
C TYR A 136 -15.23 20.50 39.43
N PRO A 137 -14.63 21.63 39.83
CA PRO A 137 -14.09 21.76 41.19
C PRO A 137 -15.26 21.85 42.18
N GLU A 138 -15.77 20.70 42.61
CA GLU A 138 -16.68 20.61 43.76
C GLU A 138 -15.93 20.78 45.09
N LYS A 139 -14.60 20.98 45.06
CA LYS A 139 -13.84 21.43 46.23
C LYS A 139 -13.28 22.84 46.01
N PRO A 140 -13.72 23.84 46.80
CA PRO A 140 -13.01 25.11 46.86
C PRO A 140 -11.59 24.86 47.40
N TRP A 141 -10.61 25.63 46.90
CA TRP A 141 -9.19 25.57 47.27
C TRP A 141 -8.90 25.77 48.78
N ASN A 142 -9.92 26.02 49.60
CA ASN A 142 -9.77 26.51 50.96
C ASN A 142 -10.22 25.51 52.05
N GLU A 143 -10.33 24.21 51.74
CA GLU A 143 -10.67 23.20 52.74
C GLU A 143 -9.47 22.25 52.98
N LEU A 144 -8.63 22.64 53.95
CA LEU A 144 -7.67 21.81 54.68
C LEU A 144 -8.30 21.37 56.01
#